data_AF-A0A2V7GIE3-F1
#
_entry.id   AF-A0A2V7GIE3-F1
#
_cell.length_a   1.000
_cell.length_b   1.000
_cell.length_c   1.000
_cell.angle_alpha   90.00
_cell.angle_beta   90.00
_cell.angle_gamma   90.00
#
_symmetry.space_group_name_H-M   'P 1'
#
loop_
_entity.id
_entity.type
_entity.pdbx_description
1 polymer ?
#
loop_
_entity_poly.entity_id
_entity_poly.type
_entity_poly.pdbx_seq_one_letter_code
_entity_poly.pdbx_strand_id
1 'polypeptide(L)'
;VVQRFPGLAAGPRLLPTVDAPAGAVWLGNHFAASAGSTDLRRSGLIAATVGWLALGRVDSMQATAARLRAAFPEPAIARFVAQLSAAVAIFDPGAIADPVRGSWLDALAGRRGPPAPPGPVRRLLSADSLARAGDLRGALAASAPLAGDSAAQDADVFLRTALFLRRAEWAGNADSVELARRILHWHEQSSLEGWPIGDPQPNDVDWAFGTLARWRLARLLDRAGASDRELCDAYRNVARLWRGGDALHAARADTAGTRYRDLKCPG
;
A
#
# COMPACT_ATOMS: atom_id res chain seq x y z
N VAL A 1 -2.64 11.28 38.99
CA VAL A 1 -1.75 11.73 37.89
C VAL A 1 -2.11 10.94 36.64
N VAL A 2 -2.70 11.57 35.62
CA VAL A 2 -2.91 10.88 34.34
C VAL A 2 -1.54 10.76 33.68
N GLN A 3 -1.01 9.54 33.58
CA GLN A 3 0.23 9.30 32.83
C GLN A 3 0.01 9.74 31.37
N ARG A 4 0.75 10.77 30.94
CA ARG A 4 0.83 11.14 29.52
C ARG A 4 1.88 10.25 28.88
N PHE A 5 1.45 9.39 27.96
CA PHE A 5 2.34 8.59 27.12
C PHE A 5 2.51 9.32 25.78
N PRO A 6 3.61 10.06 25.55
CA PRO A 6 3.77 10.89 24.35
C PRO A 6 3.72 10.09 23.04
N GLY A 7 4.06 8.80 23.08
CA GLY A 7 3.95 7.89 21.93
C GLY A 7 2.61 7.16 21.79
N LEU A 8 1.62 7.38 22.68
CA LEU A 8 0.36 6.62 22.66
C LEU A 8 -0.34 6.73 21.31
N ALA A 9 -0.37 7.93 20.72
CA ALA A 9 -1.00 8.16 19.44
C ALA A 9 -0.37 7.35 18.29
N ALA A 10 0.88 6.92 18.39
CA ALA A 10 1.51 6.09 17.36
C ALA A 10 0.95 4.65 17.33
N GLY A 11 0.41 4.16 18.45
CA GLY A 11 0.02 2.75 18.64
C GLY A 11 -0.75 2.12 17.47
N PRO A 12 -1.90 2.68 17.02
CA PRO A 12 -2.66 2.13 15.90
C PRO A 12 -1.84 2.03 14.61
N ARG A 13 -0.97 3.01 14.34
CA ARG A 13 -0.13 3.07 13.14
C ARG A 13 1.05 2.12 13.20
N LEU A 14 1.39 1.57 14.37
CA LEU A 14 2.46 0.57 14.52
C LEU A 14 1.95 -0.87 14.40
N LEU A 15 0.65 -1.14 14.53
CA LEU A 15 0.11 -2.50 14.43
C LEU A 15 0.39 -3.23 13.10
N PRO A 16 0.54 -2.55 11.95
CA PRO A 16 0.96 -3.24 10.73
C PRO A 16 2.38 -3.83 10.78
N THR A 17 3.27 -3.35 11.65
CA THR A 17 4.63 -3.93 11.85
C THR A 17 4.59 -5.39 12.33
N VAL A 18 3.46 -5.79 12.93
CA VAL A 18 3.20 -7.17 13.38
C VAL A 18 2.09 -7.84 12.57
N ASP A 19 1.86 -7.36 11.35
CA ASP A 19 0.87 -7.88 10.39
C ASP A 19 -0.56 -7.95 10.95
N ALA A 20 -0.94 -6.94 11.75
CA ALA A 20 -2.23 -6.84 12.42
C ALA A 20 -3.10 -5.66 11.92
N PRO A 21 -3.47 -5.61 10.62
CA PRO A 21 -4.29 -4.51 10.09
C PRO A 21 -5.69 -4.44 10.72
N ALA A 22 -6.28 -5.57 11.14
CA ALA A 22 -7.51 -5.57 11.92
C ALA A 22 -7.35 -4.90 13.29
N GLY A 23 -6.19 -5.05 13.93
CA GLY A 23 -5.84 -4.34 15.14
C GLY A 23 -5.72 -2.83 14.88
N ALA A 24 -5.06 -2.44 13.79
CA ALA A 24 -4.93 -1.03 13.38
C ALA A 24 -6.31 -0.37 13.19
N VAL A 25 -7.25 -1.08 12.57
CA VAL A 25 -8.64 -0.63 12.43
C VAL A 25 -9.34 -0.53 13.79
N TRP A 26 -9.28 -1.56 14.62
CA TRP A 26 -9.98 -1.59 15.90
C TRP A 26 -9.48 -0.47 16.84
N LEU A 27 -8.17 -0.38 17.04
CA LEU A 27 -7.57 0.63 17.91
C LEU A 27 -7.70 2.02 17.29
N GLY A 28 -7.56 2.12 15.96
CA GLY A 28 -7.72 3.39 15.24
C GLY A 28 -9.13 3.97 15.38
N ASN A 29 -10.17 3.14 15.26
CA ASN A 29 -11.55 3.58 15.50
C ASN A 29 -11.78 4.00 16.96
N HIS A 30 -11.17 3.31 17.92
CA HIS A 30 -11.25 3.69 19.33
C HIS A 30 -10.61 5.07 19.58
N PHE A 31 -9.45 5.33 18.98
CA PHE A 31 -8.77 6.61 19.08
C PHE A 31 -9.51 7.73 18.33
N ALA A 32 -10.11 7.42 17.18
CA ALA A 32 -10.93 8.35 16.41
C ALA A 32 -12.16 8.87 17.19
N ALA A 33 -12.67 8.09 18.15
CA ALA A 33 -13.77 8.47 19.03
C ALA A 33 -13.32 9.33 20.25
N SER A 34 -12.02 9.51 20.46
CA SER A 34 -11.49 10.23 21.64
C SER A 34 -11.67 11.74 21.52
N ALA A 35 -12.71 12.30 22.15
CA ALA A 35 -13.05 13.72 22.04
C ALA A 35 -11.98 14.72 22.53
N GLY A 36 -11.05 14.28 23.40
CA GLY A 36 -10.08 15.15 24.08
C GLY A 36 -8.68 15.22 23.47
N SER A 37 -8.40 14.54 22.36
CA SER A 37 -7.05 14.54 21.77
C SER A 37 -7.07 14.52 20.23
N THR A 38 -6.60 15.62 19.65
CA THR A 38 -6.44 15.79 18.20
C THR A 38 -5.50 14.75 17.60
N ASP A 39 -4.38 14.46 18.27
CA ASP A 39 -3.36 13.51 17.79
C ASP A 39 -3.88 12.07 17.80
N LEU A 40 -4.59 11.66 18.86
CA LEU A 40 -5.25 10.34 18.90
C LEU A 40 -6.24 10.23 17.75
N ARG A 41 -7.09 11.24 17.56
CA ARG A 41 -8.11 11.23 16.50
C ARG A 41 -7.49 11.16 15.09
N ARG A 42 -6.46 11.97 14.83
CA ARG A 42 -5.75 12.00 13.54
C ARG A 42 -5.13 10.64 13.25
N SER A 43 -4.28 10.18 14.17
CA SER A 43 -3.57 8.91 14.02
C SER A 43 -4.52 7.72 13.90
N GLY A 44 -5.60 7.71 14.69
CA GLY A 44 -6.61 6.67 14.65
C GLY A 44 -7.35 6.59 13.32
N LEU A 45 -7.72 7.73 12.73
CA LEU A 45 -8.36 7.78 11.41
C LEU A 45 -7.38 7.40 10.28
N ILE A 46 -6.10 7.79 10.36
CA ILE A 46 -5.07 7.36 9.40
C ILE A 46 -4.93 5.83 9.46
N ALA A 47 -4.71 5.27 10.66
CA ALA A 47 -4.54 3.83 10.86
C ALA A 47 -5.75 3.01 10.40
N ALA A 48 -6.96 3.47 10.72
CA ALA A 48 -8.18 2.81 10.27
C ALA A 48 -8.34 2.88 8.75
N THR A 49 -8.01 4.02 8.12
CA THR A 49 -8.06 4.17 6.65
C THR A 49 -7.15 3.18 5.95
N VAL A 50 -5.87 3.12 6.34
CA VAL A 50 -4.90 2.19 5.71
C VAL A 50 -5.13 0.73 6.10
N GLY A 51 -5.60 0.48 7.33
CA GLY A 51 -5.95 -0.86 7.81
C GLY A 51 -7.13 -1.46 7.06
N TRP A 52 -8.16 -0.66 6.74
CA TRP A 52 -9.27 -1.11 5.90
C TRP A 52 -8.81 -1.49 4.48
N LEU A 53 -7.89 -0.73 3.89
CA LEU A 53 -7.31 -1.08 2.59
C LEU A 53 -6.53 -2.39 2.66
N ALA A 54 -5.69 -2.59 3.67
CA ALA A 54 -4.94 -3.82 3.87
C ALA A 54 -5.84 -5.06 4.03
N LEU A 55 -7.04 -4.87 4.58
CA LEU A 55 -8.08 -5.91 4.71
C LEU A 55 -8.96 -6.08 3.45
N GLY A 56 -8.71 -5.33 2.39
CA GLY A 56 -9.50 -5.39 1.15
C GLY A 56 -10.92 -4.84 1.33
N ARG A 57 -11.14 -3.93 2.28
CA ARG A 57 -12.41 -3.22 2.51
C ARG A 57 -12.29 -1.79 2.01
N VAL A 58 -12.26 -1.63 0.70
CA VAL A 58 -12.09 -0.36 0.00
C VAL A 58 -13.24 0.60 0.30
N ASP A 59 -14.48 0.13 0.41
CA ASP A 59 -15.63 0.98 0.76
C ASP A 59 -15.47 1.58 2.18
N SER A 60 -15.03 0.75 3.14
CA SER A 60 -14.75 1.20 4.51
C SER A 60 -13.54 2.12 4.57
N MET A 61 -12.52 1.89 3.73
CA MET A 61 -11.40 2.80 3.56
C MET A 61 -11.88 4.16 3.05
N GLN A 62 -12.71 4.22 2.00
CA GLN A 62 -13.21 5.47 1.44
C GLN A 62 -14.06 6.24 2.46
N ALA A 63 -14.96 5.55 3.17
CA ALA A 63 -15.78 6.16 4.22
C ALA A 63 -14.91 6.75 5.36
N THR A 64 -13.86 6.03 5.77
CA THR A 64 -12.95 6.48 6.83
C THR A 64 -12.05 7.63 6.34
N ALA A 65 -11.58 7.57 5.10
CA ALA A 65 -10.81 8.64 4.47
C ALA A 65 -11.61 9.94 4.33
N ALA A 66 -12.91 9.84 4.00
CA ALA A 66 -13.82 10.98 3.96
C ALA A 66 -13.98 11.63 5.35
N ARG A 67 -14.10 10.82 6.41
CA ARG A 67 -14.12 11.29 7.80
C ARG A 67 -12.82 11.96 8.21
N LEU A 68 -11.67 11.37 7.83
CA LEU A 68 -10.36 11.95 8.06
C LEU A 68 -10.26 13.34 7.42
N ARG A 69 -10.59 13.46 6.13
CA ARG A 69 -10.55 14.74 5.40
C ARG A 69 -11.51 15.79 5.99
N ALA A 70 -12.69 15.37 6.45
CA ALA A 70 -13.66 16.29 7.06
C ALA A 70 -13.20 16.81 8.43
N ALA A 71 -12.53 15.95 9.22
CA ALA A 71 -12.03 16.32 10.54
C ALA A 71 -10.72 17.12 10.50
N PHE A 72 -9.93 16.95 9.44
CA PHE A 72 -8.58 17.49 9.28
C PHE A 72 -8.42 18.10 7.88
N PRO A 73 -8.74 19.41 7.71
CA PRO A 73 -8.76 20.08 6.40
C PRO A 73 -7.36 20.47 5.88
N GLU A 74 -6.29 19.99 6.50
CA GLU A 74 -4.92 20.29 6.08
C GLU A 74 -4.62 19.77 4.66
N PRO A 75 -3.86 20.52 3.84
CA PRO A 75 -3.53 20.11 2.48
C PRO A 75 -2.86 18.74 2.36
N ALA A 76 -2.06 18.35 3.36
CA ALA A 76 -1.40 17.05 3.42
C ALA A 76 -2.41 15.89 3.50
N ILE A 77 -3.46 16.03 4.33
CA ILE A 77 -4.53 15.04 4.46
C ILE A 77 -5.37 14.96 3.19
N ALA A 78 -5.76 16.10 2.63
CA ALA A 78 -6.52 16.14 1.38
C ALA A 78 -5.75 15.45 0.23
N ARG A 79 -4.44 15.71 0.14
CA ARG A 79 -3.55 15.07 -0.84
C ARG A 79 -3.42 13.58 -0.61
N PHE A 80 -3.20 13.15 0.63
CA PHE A 80 -3.10 11.74 1.00
C PHE A 80 -4.35 10.95 0.60
N VAL A 81 -5.55 11.45 0.93
CA VAL A 81 -6.82 10.79 0.58
C VAL A 81 -7.00 10.68 -0.93
N ALA A 82 -6.70 11.75 -1.67
CA ALA A 82 -6.79 11.74 -3.13
C ALA A 82 -5.80 10.75 -3.77
N GLN A 83 -4.54 10.75 -3.30
CA GLN A 83 -3.51 9.86 -3.81
C GLN A 83 -3.76 8.39 -3.43
N LEU A 84 -4.32 8.10 -2.25
CA LEU A 84 -4.70 6.74 -1.86
C LEU A 84 -5.74 6.17 -2.83
N SER A 85 -6.76 6.96 -3.12
CA SER A 85 -7.81 6.60 -4.08
C SER A 85 -7.26 6.37 -5.48
N ALA A 86 -6.37 7.24 -5.95
CA ALA A 86 -5.69 7.08 -7.25
C ALA A 86 -4.78 5.85 -7.28
N ALA A 87 -4.02 5.59 -6.21
CA ALA A 87 -3.13 4.44 -6.11
C ALA A 87 -3.91 3.11 -6.15
N VAL A 88 -5.05 3.02 -5.45
CA VAL A 88 -5.94 1.85 -5.54
C VAL A 88 -6.43 1.65 -6.97
N ALA A 89 -6.89 2.70 -7.66
CA ALA A 89 -7.37 2.59 -9.03
C ALA A 89 -6.29 2.11 -10.03
N ILE A 90 -5.02 2.45 -9.77
CA ILE A 90 -3.89 2.10 -10.66
C ILE A 90 -3.39 0.70 -10.38
N PHE A 91 -3.18 0.36 -9.11
CA PHE A 91 -2.50 -0.86 -8.72
C PHE A 91 -3.45 -2.01 -8.40
N ASP A 92 -4.71 -1.72 -8.09
CA ASP A 92 -5.76 -2.70 -7.88
C ASP A 92 -7.00 -2.37 -8.73
N PRO A 93 -6.91 -2.50 -10.06
CA PRO A 93 -7.98 -2.09 -10.96
C PRO A 93 -9.27 -2.87 -10.67
N GLY A 94 -10.40 -2.14 -10.63
CA GLY A 94 -11.72 -2.68 -10.30
C GLY A 94 -12.02 -2.72 -8.79
N ALA A 95 -11.06 -2.42 -7.93
CA ALA A 95 -11.27 -2.34 -6.48
C ALA A 95 -12.03 -1.07 -6.05
N ILE A 96 -12.03 -0.03 -6.88
CA ILE A 96 -12.64 1.27 -6.59
C ILE A 96 -13.43 1.74 -7.81
N ALA A 97 -14.70 2.07 -7.62
CA ALA A 97 -15.57 2.52 -8.72
C ALA A 97 -15.26 3.97 -9.14
N ASP A 98 -15.21 4.88 -8.17
CA ASP A 98 -15.06 6.32 -8.40
C ASP A 98 -13.81 6.88 -7.71
N PRO A 99 -12.63 6.77 -8.35
CA PRO A 99 -11.40 7.27 -7.76
C PRO A 99 -11.31 8.80 -7.84
N VAL A 100 -10.77 9.40 -6.77
CA VAL A 100 -10.43 10.83 -6.74
C VAL A 100 -9.26 11.08 -7.70
N ARG A 101 -9.45 12.01 -8.63
CA ARG A 101 -8.46 12.40 -9.65
C ARG A 101 -7.75 13.70 -9.28
N GLY A 102 -6.61 13.96 -9.88
CA GLY A 102 -5.86 15.22 -9.75
C GLY A 102 -4.50 15.07 -9.09
N SER A 103 -3.85 13.91 -9.21
CA SER A 103 -2.51 13.68 -8.65
C SER A 103 -1.51 13.24 -9.71
N TRP A 104 -0.22 13.30 -9.40
CA TRP A 104 0.82 12.81 -10.30
C TRP A 104 0.66 11.31 -10.64
N LEU A 105 -0.03 10.54 -9.79
CA LEU A 105 -0.36 9.14 -10.03
C LEU A 105 -1.26 8.98 -11.28
N ASP A 106 -2.07 9.98 -11.65
CA ASP A 106 -2.84 9.92 -12.90
C ASP A 106 -1.95 9.81 -14.14
N ALA A 107 -0.73 10.36 -14.09
CA ALA A 107 0.25 10.19 -15.16
C ALA A 107 0.73 8.73 -15.28
N LEU A 108 0.86 8.00 -14.16
CA LEU A 108 1.12 6.55 -14.17
C LEU A 108 -0.04 5.74 -14.78
N ALA A 109 -1.26 6.26 -14.77
CA ALA A 109 -2.39 5.65 -15.47
C ALA A 109 -2.44 6.03 -16.96
N GLY A 110 -1.51 6.86 -17.44
CA GLY A 110 -1.46 7.35 -18.82
C GLY A 110 -2.37 8.51 -19.14
N ARG A 111 -2.88 9.17 -18.11
CA ARG A 111 -3.64 10.41 -18.24
C ARG A 111 -2.68 11.61 -18.21
N ARG A 112 -3.08 12.75 -18.79
CA ARG A 112 -2.28 13.99 -18.73
C ARG A 112 -2.05 14.39 -17.26
N GLY A 113 -0.79 14.59 -16.90
CA GLY A 113 -0.36 14.90 -15.53
C GLY A 113 -0.35 16.39 -15.20
N PRO A 114 -0.18 16.74 -13.92
CA PRO A 114 0.07 18.12 -13.48
C PRO A 114 1.42 18.64 -14.02
N PRO A 115 1.63 19.98 -14.10
CA PRO A 115 2.90 20.55 -14.55
C PRO A 115 4.08 20.15 -13.63
N ALA A 116 5.21 19.83 -14.26
CA ALA A 116 6.55 19.53 -13.72
C ALA A 116 6.60 18.93 -12.29
N PRO A 117 6.42 17.60 -12.13
CA PRO A 117 6.54 16.95 -10.83
C PRO A 117 7.97 17.04 -10.24
N PRO A 118 8.13 16.86 -8.92
CA PRO A 118 9.44 16.80 -8.26
C PRO A 118 10.37 15.80 -8.92
N GLY A 119 11.68 16.00 -8.78
CA GLY A 119 12.72 15.18 -9.44
C GLY A 119 12.50 13.66 -9.31
N PRO A 120 12.24 13.13 -8.10
CA PRO A 120 11.99 11.70 -7.91
C PRO A 120 10.73 11.18 -8.62
N VAL A 121 9.61 11.90 -8.54
CA VAL A 121 8.36 11.57 -9.24
C VAL A 121 8.57 11.62 -10.75
N ARG A 122 9.25 12.66 -11.27
CA ARG A 122 9.58 12.78 -12.69
C ARG A 122 10.40 11.58 -13.18
N ARG A 123 11.39 11.13 -12.41
CA ARG A 123 12.21 9.97 -12.75
C ARG A 123 11.37 8.68 -12.81
N LEU A 124 10.43 8.48 -11.89
CA LEU A 124 9.51 7.35 -11.95
C LEU A 124 8.63 7.41 -13.22
N LEU A 125 8.07 8.57 -13.56
CA LEU A 125 7.26 8.75 -14.79
C LEU A 125 8.07 8.52 -16.08
N SER A 126 9.34 8.91 -16.11
CA SER A 126 10.24 8.61 -17.22
C SER A 126 10.49 7.10 -17.34
N ALA A 127 10.71 6.39 -16.23
CA ALA A 127 10.84 4.94 -16.23
C ALA A 127 9.54 4.23 -16.69
N ASP A 128 8.37 4.71 -16.24
CA ASP A 128 7.07 4.21 -16.70
C ASP A 128 6.88 4.39 -18.21
N SER A 129 7.36 5.51 -18.76
CA SER A 129 7.33 5.76 -20.21
C SER A 129 8.18 4.75 -21.00
N LEU A 130 9.37 4.39 -20.49
CA LEU A 130 10.21 3.33 -21.08
C LEU A 130 9.49 1.98 -21.07
N ALA A 131 8.90 1.60 -19.93
CA ALA A 131 8.18 0.34 -19.80
C ALA A 131 7.01 0.24 -20.79
N ARG A 132 6.24 1.33 -20.98
CA ARG A 132 5.15 1.38 -21.95
C ARG A 132 5.61 1.31 -23.40
N ALA A 133 6.83 1.76 -23.68
CA ALA A 133 7.46 1.57 -24.98
C ALA A 133 8.00 0.14 -25.18
N GLY A 134 7.82 -0.76 -24.21
CA GLY A 134 8.29 -2.14 -24.24
C GLY A 134 9.69 -2.34 -23.64
N ASP A 135 10.38 -1.25 -23.26
CA ASP A 135 11.72 -1.33 -22.66
C ASP A 135 11.64 -1.53 -21.14
N LEU A 136 11.25 -2.74 -20.73
CA LEU A 136 11.12 -3.11 -19.33
C LEU A 136 12.46 -3.07 -18.59
N ARG A 137 13.55 -3.47 -19.25
CA ARG A 137 14.90 -3.45 -18.65
C ARG A 137 15.41 -2.03 -18.47
N GLY A 138 15.20 -1.15 -19.46
CA GLY A 138 15.50 0.27 -19.35
C GLY A 138 14.69 0.95 -18.25
N ALA A 139 13.39 0.62 -18.11
CA ALA A 139 12.57 1.09 -17.00
C ALA A 139 13.12 0.68 -15.62
N LEU A 140 13.54 -0.58 -15.48
CA LEU A 140 14.17 -1.09 -14.26
C LEU A 140 15.50 -0.39 -13.96
N ALA A 141 16.33 -0.15 -14.97
CA ALA A 141 17.61 0.55 -14.82
C ALA A 141 17.41 2.03 -14.44
N ALA A 142 16.53 2.75 -15.15
CA ALA A 142 16.25 4.16 -14.92
C ALA A 142 15.62 4.44 -13.55
N SER A 143 14.85 3.48 -13.01
CA SER A 143 14.23 3.59 -11.69
C SER A 143 15.06 3.01 -10.54
N ALA A 144 16.17 2.30 -10.81
CA ALA A 144 16.99 1.68 -9.78
C ALA A 144 17.52 2.67 -8.72
N PRO A 145 17.97 3.89 -9.07
CA PRO A 145 18.44 4.85 -8.06
C PRO A 145 17.37 5.26 -7.05
N LEU A 146 16.08 5.25 -7.42
CA LEU A 146 15.00 5.60 -6.50
C LEU A 146 14.75 4.53 -5.43
N ALA A 147 15.16 3.28 -5.67
CA ALA A 147 14.88 2.18 -4.75
C ALA A 147 15.85 2.14 -3.56
N GLY A 148 17.00 2.81 -3.65
CA GLY A 148 18.02 2.87 -2.60
C GLY A 148 18.17 4.24 -1.92
N ASP A 149 17.37 5.23 -2.30
CA ASP A 149 17.55 6.63 -1.89
C ASP A 149 16.53 7.03 -0.80
N SER A 150 17.01 7.70 0.27
CA SER A 150 16.12 8.31 1.27
C SER A 150 15.26 9.42 0.66
N ALA A 151 15.70 10.05 -0.45
CA ALA A 151 14.91 11.05 -1.16
C ALA A 151 13.57 10.51 -1.67
N ALA A 152 13.43 9.19 -1.88
CA ALA A 152 12.14 8.58 -2.21
C ALA A 152 11.18 8.54 -1.00
N GLN A 153 11.73 8.55 0.21
CA GLN A 153 10.98 8.61 1.48
C GLN A 153 10.54 10.05 1.77
N ASP A 154 11.38 11.03 1.45
CA ASP A 154 11.13 12.45 1.76
C ASP A 154 10.28 13.19 0.72
N ALA A 155 10.16 12.67 -0.51
CA ALA A 155 9.53 13.40 -1.62
C ALA A 155 7.99 13.39 -1.60
N ASP A 156 7.37 12.20 -1.46
CA ASP A 156 5.92 12.00 -1.48
C ASP A 156 5.59 10.63 -0.88
N VAL A 157 4.57 10.56 -0.02
CA VAL A 157 4.24 9.35 0.74
C VAL A 157 3.83 8.16 -0.13
N PHE A 158 3.43 8.37 -1.39
CA PHE A 158 3.07 7.29 -2.32
C PHE A 158 4.17 6.90 -3.29
N LEU A 159 5.24 7.71 -3.41
CA LEU A 159 6.28 7.48 -4.41
C LEU A 159 6.93 6.11 -4.23
N ARG A 160 7.28 5.76 -2.98
CA ARG A 160 7.91 4.49 -2.65
C ARG A 160 7.02 3.31 -3.03
N THR A 161 5.75 3.34 -2.64
CA THR A 161 4.77 2.31 -2.99
C THR A 161 4.59 2.14 -4.49
N ALA A 162 4.41 3.24 -5.21
CA ALA A 162 4.22 3.23 -6.65
C ALA A 162 5.46 2.68 -7.38
N LEU A 163 6.65 3.08 -6.92
CA LEU A 163 7.93 2.59 -7.43
C LEU A 163 8.05 1.07 -7.30
N PHE A 164 7.83 0.52 -6.09
CA PHE A 164 7.97 -0.92 -5.86
C PHE A 164 6.92 -1.74 -6.63
N LEU A 165 5.66 -1.30 -6.64
CA LEU A 165 4.60 -1.98 -7.38
C LEU A 165 4.84 -1.98 -8.90
N ARG A 166 5.34 -0.88 -9.47
CA ARG A 166 5.72 -0.81 -10.89
C ARG A 166 6.93 -1.65 -11.21
N ARG A 167 8.00 -1.55 -10.40
CA ARG A 167 9.22 -2.34 -10.63
C ARG A 167 8.96 -3.83 -10.52
N ALA A 168 8.10 -4.28 -9.61
CA ALA A 168 7.72 -5.68 -9.50
C ALA A 168 6.98 -6.17 -10.75
N GLU A 169 6.06 -5.35 -11.27
CA GLU A 169 5.35 -5.63 -12.52
C GLU A 169 6.32 -5.72 -13.71
N TRP A 170 7.20 -4.73 -13.88
CA TRP A 170 8.19 -4.73 -14.98
C TRP A 170 9.16 -5.90 -14.88
N ALA A 171 9.64 -6.23 -13.67
CA ALA A 171 10.52 -7.38 -13.45
C ALA A 171 9.81 -8.70 -13.77
N GLY A 172 8.56 -8.87 -13.34
CA GLY A 172 7.76 -10.06 -13.64
C GLY A 172 7.50 -10.21 -15.14
N ASN A 173 7.23 -9.12 -15.85
CA ASN A 173 7.00 -9.12 -17.30
C ASN A 173 8.30 -9.25 -18.13
N ALA A 174 9.45 -8.99 -17.53
CA ALA A 174 10.77 -9.20 -18.13
C ALA A 174 11.38 -10.57 -17.75
N ASP A 175 10.54 -11.51 -17.30
CA ASP A 175 10.91 -12.86 -16.83
C ASP A 175 12.00 -12.89 -15.75
N SER A 176 12.08 -11.82 -14.94
CA SER A 176 13.01 -11.70 -13.83
C SER A 176 12.30 -12.03 -12.51
N VAL A 177 11.88 -13.29 -12.35
CA VAL A 177 11.05 -13.76 -11.21
C VAL A 177 11.69 -13.46 -9.87
N GLU A 178 12.98 -13.74 -9.69
CA GLU A 178 13.70 -13.53 -8.43
C GLU A 178 13.80 -12.05 -8.07
N LEU A 179 13.95 -11.18 -9.07
CA LEU A 179 13.95 -9.74 -8.85
C LEU A 179 12.56 -9.26 -8.40
N ALA A 180 11.51 -9.67 -9.11
CA ALA A 180 10.14 -9.34 -8.76
C ALA A 180 9.76 -9.87 -7.36
N ARG A 181 10.16 -11.10 -7.04
CA ARG A 181 10.05 -11.74 -5.71
C ARG A 181 10.64 -10.84 -4.62
N ARG A 182 11.92 -10.46 -4.73
CA ARG A 182 12.58 -9.57 -3.75
C ARG A 182 11.90 -8.21 -3.62
N ILE A 183 11.50 -7.61 -4.73
CA ILE A 183 10.84 -6.30 -4.74
C ILE A 183 9.49 -6.37 -4.01
N LEU A 184 8.73 -7.46 -4.13
CA LEU A 184 7.40 -7.57 -3.52
C LEU A 184 7.42 -7.66 -1.98
N HIS A 185 8.55 -7.94 -1.35
CA HIS A 185 8.71 -7.89 0.11
C HIS A 185 8.98 -6.50 0.69
N TRP A 186 9.07 -5.46 -0.15
CA TRP A 186 9.40 -4.10 0.28
C TRP A 186 8.53 -3.58 1.45
N HIS A 187 7.25 -3.96 1.49
CA HIS A 187 6.29 -3.53 2.52
C HIS A 187 6.58 -4.12 3.90
N GLU A 188 7.47 -5.10 4.01
CA GLU A 188 7.90 -5.69 5.27
C GLU A 188 8.99 -4.84 5.94
N GLN A 189 9.58 -3.88 5.22
CA GLN A 189 10.57 -2.96 5.76
C GLN A 189 9.89 -1.96 6.71
N SER A 190 10.45 -1.83 7.92
CA SER A 190 10.04 -0.84 8.91
C SER A 190 11.03 0.31 8.94
N SER A 191 10.90 1.25 7.99
CA SER A 191 11.70 2.49 7.98
C SER A 191 10.83 3.63 8.48
N LEU A 192 10.59 3.69 9.78
CA LEU A 192 9.79 4.74 10.42
C LEU A 192 10.65 5.99 10.64
N GLU A 193 10.09 7.16 10.32
CA GLU A 193 10.69 8.44 10.68
C GLU A 193 10.04 8.93 11.98
N GLY A 194 10.77 8.78 13.09
CA GLY A 194 10.26 9.13 14.42
C GLY A 194 9.00 8.35 14.82
N TRP A 195 8.18 8.94 15.70
CA TRP A 195 6.89 8.38 16.11
C TRP A 195 5.78 8.83 15.15
N PRO A 196 4.97 7.92 14.57
CA PRO A 196 3.92 8.26 13.60
C PRO A 196 2.69 8.88 14.28
N ILE A 197 2.83 10.07 14.84
CA ILE A 197 1.75 10.81 15.52
C ILE A 197 1.18 11.97 14.68
N GLY A 198 1.93 12.40 13.66
CA GLY A 198 1.58 13.53 12.78
C GLY A 198 0.98 13.12 11.45
N ASP A 199 1.40 13.78 10.38
CA ASP A 199 0.92 13.54 9.02
C ASP A 199 1.17 12.09 8.55
N PRO A 200 0.45 11.63 7.51
CA PRO A 200 0.73 10.33 6.87
C PRO A 200 2.19 10.20 6.47
N GLN A 201 2.75 9.00 6.62
CA GLN A 201 4.12 8.64 6.29
C GLN A 201 4.14 7.59 5.18
N PRO A 202 5.26 7.41 4.47
CA PRO A 202 5.41 6.35 3.47
C PRO A 202 5.01 4.96 3.99
N ASN A 203 5.41 4.59 5.22
CA ASN A 203 5.06 3.28 5.78
C ASN A 203 3.56 3.03 5.92
N ASP A 204 2.74 4.07 6.20
CA ASP A 204 1.29 3.87 6.29
C ASP A 204 0.74 3.37 4.96
N VAL A 205 1.25 3.92 3.85
CA VAL A 205 0.87 3.53 2.50
C VAL A 205 1.41 2.14 2.20
N ASP A 206 2.67 1.88 2.53
CA ASP A 206 3.32 0.63 2.20
C ASP A 206 2.65 -0.58 2.83
N TRP A 207 2.31 -0.45 4.11
CA TRP A 207 1.54 -1.45 4.83
C TRP A 207 0.12 -1.60 4.30
N ALA A 208 -0.52 -0.51 3.86
CA ALA A 208 -1.84 -0.56 3.24
C ALA A 208 -1.85 -1.46 1.99
N PHE A 209 -0.77 -1.44 1.21
CA PHE A 209 -0.62 -2.23 -0.02
C PHE A 209 0.06 -3.60 0.20
N GLY A 210 0.38 -3.96 1.45
CA GLY A 210 1.07 -5.22 1.76
C GLY A 210 0.32 -6.47 1.32
N THR A 211 -0.99 -6.55 1.54
CA THR A 211 -1.78 -7.71 1.09
C THR A 211 -1.87 -7.80 -0.44
N LEU A 212 -1.90 -6.65 -1.14
CA LEU A 212 -1.82 -6.64 -2.61
C LEU A 212 -0.47 -7.15 -3.09
N ALA A 213 0.63 -6.74 -2.45
CA ALA A 213 1.97 -7.23 -2.77
C ALA A 213 2.07 -8.76 -2.57
N ARG A 214 1.52 -9.30 -1.48
CA ARG A 214 1.43 -10.75 -1.24
C ARG A 214 0.60 -11.47 -2.28
N TRP A 215 -0.52 -10.90 -2.72
CA TRP A 215 -1.31 -11.46 -3.81
C TRP A 215 -0.52 -11.51 -5.12
N ARG A 216 0.17 -10.42 -5.47
CA ARG A 216 1.05 -10.38 -6.65
C ARG A 216 2.20 -11.39 -6.55
N LEU A 217 2.79 -11.55 -5.35
CA LEU A 217 3.86 -12.51 -5.08
C LEU A 217 3.36 -13.95 -5.27
N ALA A 218 2.24 -14.31 -4.66
CA ALA A 218 1.68 -15.66 -4.81
C ALA A 218 1.39 -15.99 -6.28
N ARG A 219 0.81 -15.05 -7.03
CA ARG A 219 0.53 -15.24 -8.47
C ARG A 219 1.78 -15.28 -9.34
N LEU A 220 2.83 -14.55 -8.97
CA LEU A 220 4.13 -14.60 -9.64
C LEU A 220 4.78 -15.98 -9.47
N LEU A 221 4.89 -16.44 -8.23
CA LEU A 221 5.54 -17.70 -7.87
C LEU A 221 4.78 -18.92 -8.40
N ASP A 222 3.44 -18.93 -8.31
CA ASP A 222 2.59 -20.01 -8.83
C ASP A 222 2.76 -20.15 -10.35
N ARG A 223 2.78 -19.03 -11.09
CA ARG A 223 3.04 -19.04 -12.54
C ARG A 223 4.45 -19.50 -12.90
N ALA A 224 5.43 -19.23 -12.05
CA ALA A 224 6.80 -19.68 -12.22
C ALA A 224 6.99 -21.17 -11.83
N GLY A 225 5.94 -21.86 -11.38
CA GLY A 225 6.01 -23.26 -10.95
C GLY A 225 6.73 -23.47 -9.62
N ALA A 226 6.85 -22.43 -8.79
CA ALA A 226 7.43 -22.56 -7.46
C ALA A 226 6.54 -23.45 -6.57
N SER A 227 7.16 -24.18 -5.66
CA SER A 227 6.47 -25.05 -4.68
C SER A 227 7.05 -24.87 -3.28
N ASP A 228 7.63 -23.71 -3.00
CA ASP A 228 8.28 -23.42 -1.74
C ASP A 228 7.28 -22.91 -0.67
N ARG A 229 7.78 -22.81 0.57
CA ARG A 229 7.00 -22.33 1.71
C ARG A 229 6.49 -20.90 1.50
N GLU A 230 7.21 -20.07 0.76
CA GLU A 230 6.85 -18.66 0.55
C GLU A 230 5.56 -18.53 -0.28
N LEU A 231 5.41 -19.34 -1.33
CA LEU A 231 4.16 -19.42 -2.08
C LEU A 231 2.96 -19.76 -1.17
N CYS A 232 3.14 -20.76 -0.31
CA CYS A 232 2.12 -21.17 0.67
C CYS A 232 1.79 -20.06 1.66
N ASP A 233 2.81 -19.42 2.24
CA ASP A 233 2.65 -18.34 3.20
C ASP A 233 1.95 -17.12 2.56
N ALA A 234 2.27 -16.80 1.30
CA ALA A 234 1.64 -15.71 0.56
C ALA A 234 0.14 -15.99 0.31
N TYR A 235 -0.23 -17.17 -0.19
CA TYR A 235 -1.65 -17.52 -0.38
C TYR A 235 -2.41 -17.60 0.95
N ARG A 236 -1.83 -18.18 2.00
CA ARG A 236 -2.45 -18.23 3.33
C ARG A 236 -2.74 -16.83 3.86
N ASN A 237 -1.78 -15.91 3.74
CA ASN A 237 -1.95 -14.54 4.23
C ASN A 237 -3.01 -13.77 3.45
N VAL A 238 -3.07 -13.91 2.12
CA VAL A 238 -4.14 -13.30 1.32
C VAL A 238 -5.50 -13.86 1.74
N ALA A 239 -5.64 -15.18 1.82
CA ALA A 239 -6.88 -15.84 2.22
C ALA A 239 -7.35 -15.43 3.63
N ARG A 240 -6.41 -15.17 4.56
CA ARG A 240 -6.71 -14.71 5.91
C ARG A 240 -7.10 -13.23 5.94
N LEU A 241 -6.30 -12.35 5.33
CA LEU A 241 -6.42 -10.91 5.46
C LEU A 241 -7.57 -10.31 4.64
N TRP A 242 -7.85 -10.88 3.47
CA TRP A 242 -8.97 -10.45 2.62
C TRP A 242 -10.25 -11.25 2.85
N ARG A 243 -10.27 -12.12 3.86
CA ARG A 243 -11.50 -12.80 4.27
C ARG A 243 -12.53 -11.77 4.71
N GLY A 244 -13.67 -11.75 4.02
CA GLY A 244 -14.73 -10.77 4.28
C GLY A 244 -14.34 -9.35 3.88
N GLY A 245 -13.38 -9.19 2.96
CA GLY A 245 -13.21 -7.94 2.20
C GLY A 245 -14.39 -7.67 1.27
N ASP A 246 -14.30 -6.59 0.49
CA ASP A 246 -15.27 -6.28 -0.55
C ASP A 246 -15.23 -7.34 -1.65
N ALA A 247 -16.24 -7.38 -2.52
CA ALA A 247 -16.50 -8.51 -3.42
C ALA A 247 -15.25 -8.97 -4.22
N LEU A 248 -14.46 -8.03 -4.74
CA LEU A 248 -13.22 -8.31 -5.47
C LEU A 248 -12.17 -9.02 -4.59
N HIS A 249 -11.93 -8.50 -3.39
CA HIS A 249 -10.93 -9.05 -2.47
C HIS A 249 -11.39 -10.35 -1.82
N ALA A 250 -12.69 -10.48 -1.52
CA ALA A 250 -13.28 -11.73 -1.06
C ALA A 250 -13.10 -12.86 -2.10
N ALA A 251 -13.37 -12.59 -3.38
CA ALA A 251 -13.16 -13.57 -4.45
C ALA A 251 -11.67 -13.97 -4.59
N ARG A 252 -10.74 -13.01 -4.40
CA ARG A 252 -9.30 -13.31 -4.37
C ARG A 252 -8.91 -14.12 -3.14
N ALA A 253 -9.52 -13.88 -1.98
CA ALA A 253 -9.31 -14.66 -0.77
C ALA A 253 -9.77 -16.12 -0.96
N ASP A 254 -10.91 -16.34 -1.61
CA ASP A 254 -11.40 -17.68 -1.95
C ASP A 254 -10.48 -18.40 -2.94
N THR A 255 -9.99 -17.67 -3.94
CA THR A 255 -8.98 -18.17 -4.89
C THR A 255 -7.70 -18.59 -4.17
N ALA A 256 -7.19 -17.73 -3.28
CA ALA A 256 -5.99 -18.00 -2.50
C ALA A 256 -6.18 -19.21 -1.57
N GLY A 257 -7.33 -19.31 -0.89
CA GLY A 257 -7.65 -20.44 -0.01
C GLY A 257 -7.79 -21.77 -0.77
N THR A 258 -8.32 -21.74 -2.00
CA THR A 258 -8.40 -22.91 -2.87
C THR A 258 -7.00 -23.34 -3.32
N ARG A 259 -6.19 -22.42 -3.87
CA ARG A 259 -4.82 -22.74 -4.30
C ARG A 259 -3.93 -23.23 -3.15
N TYR A 260 -4.05 -22.66 -1.95
CA TYR A 260 -3.32 -23.14 -0.77
C TYR A 260 -3.61 -24.62 -0.46
N ARG A 261 -4.87 -25.06 -0.61
CA ARG A 261 -5.26 -26.47 -0.45
C ARG A 261 -4.77 -27.36 -1.60
N ASP A 262 -4.90 -26.89 -2.84
CA ASP A 262 -4.45 -27.63 -4.03
C ASP A 262 -2.94 -27.91 -4.00
N LEU A 263 -2.17 -26.93 -3.51
CA LEU A 263 -0.71 -27.03 -3.33
C LEU A 263 -0.32 -27.92 -2.14
N LYS A 264 -1.28 -28.41 -1.34
CA LYS A 264 -1.06 -29.21 -0.13
C LYS A 264 -0.09 -28.54 0.85
N CYS A 265 -0.23 -27.23 1.00
CA CYS A 265 0.60 -26.44 1.89
C CYS A 265 0.48 -26.91 3.35
N PRO A 266 1.57 -26.85 4.14
CA PRO A 266 1.53 -27.21 5.55
C PRO A 266 0.64 -26.23 6.33
N GLY A 267 -0.17 -26.77 7.24
CA GLY A 267 -1.06 -26.03 8.15
C GLY A 267 -0.28 -25.17 9.16
#